data_AF-A0A914QCN5-F1
#
_entry.id   AF-A0A914QCN5-F1
#
_cell.length_a   1.000
_cell.length_b   1.000
_cell.length_c   1.000
_cell.angle_alpha   90.00
_cell.angle_beta   90.00
_cell.angle_gamma   90.00
#
_symmetry.space_group_name_H-M   'P 1'
#
loop_
_entity.id
_entity.type
_entity.pdbx_description
1 polymer ?
#
loop_
_entity_poly.entity_id
_entity_poly.type
_entity_poly.pdbx_seq_one_letter_code
_entity_poly.pdbx_strand_id
1 'polypeptide(L)'
;MPLFFSPTPATDDQCKTYLWKNLLYITNFYPNEMCLGHTWYLAADMQMFVLTPIILIPLALYPVAGWIVAIVLLILSTAGNVIMVYENNFPPTFTAFGDDAHG
;
A
#
# COMPACT_ATOMS: atom_id res chain seq x y z
N MET A 1 22.45 1.82 -2.09
CA MET A 1 21.86 1.93 -3.45
C MET A 1 22.47 0.82 -4.30
N PRO A 2 21.80 -0.17 -4.92
CA PRO A 2 20.37 -0.48 -5.15
C PRO A 2 19.89 -1.87 -4.60
N LEU A 3 18.66 -2.32 -4.95
CA LEU A 3 17.85 -3.52 -4.53
C LEU A 3 16.68 -3.23 -3.55
N PHE A 4 15.84 -2.24 -3.85
CA PHE A 4 15.09 -1.53 -2.81
C PHE A 4 13.72 -2.15 -2.45
N PHE A 5 13.59 -2.51 -1.17
CA PHE A 5 12.37 -2.62 -0.37
C PHE A 5 11.64 -3.96 -0.20
N SER A 6 12.35 -5.10 -0.25
CA SER A 6 11.86 -6.32 0.42
C SER A 6 12.78 -6.67 1.60
N PRO A 7 12.27 -6.82 2.84
CA PRO A 7 13.08 -7.25 4.00
C PRO A 7 13.45 -8.74 3.91
N THR A 8 12.80 -9.50 3.03
CA THR A 8 13.05 -10.91 2.78
C THR A 8 13.48 -11.11 1.33
N PRO A 9 14.50 -11.94 1.07
CA PRO A 9 14.78 -12.39 -0.30
C PRO A 9 13.57 -13.22 -0.74
N ALA A 10 12.76 -12.68 -1.66
CA ALA A 10 11.73 -13.47 -2.31
C ALA A 10 12.42 -14.64 -3.00
N THR A 11 12.17 -15.86 -2.52
CA THR A 11 12.67 -17.05 -3.20
C THR A 11 12.07 -17.11 -4.60
N ASP A 12 12.84 -17.57 -5.58
CA ASP A 12 12.41 -17.62 -6.99
C ASP A 12 11.05 -18.33 -7.16
N ASP A 13 10.79 -19.33 -6.32
CA ASP A 13 9.53 -20.10 -6.30
C ASP A 13 8.35 -19.34 -5.71
N GLN A 14 8.55 -18.58 -4.63
CA GLN A 14 7.50 -17.70 -4.09
C GLN A 14 7.20 -16.55 -5.05
N CYS A 15 8.23 -16.02 -5.73
CA CYS A 15 8.00 -14.99 -6.72
C CYS A 15 7.15 -15.50 -7.88
N LYS A 16 7.46 -16.66 -8.46
CA LYS A 16 6.66 -17.25 -9.55
C LYS A 16 5.20 -17.49 -9.15
N THR A 17 4.97 -17.85 -7.89
CA THR A 17 3.63 -18.14 -7.36
C THR A 17 2.81 -16.87 -7.09
N TYR A 18 3.44 -15.75 -6.70
CA TYR A 18 2.76 -14.52 -6.32
C TYR A 18 3.00 -13.32 -7.27
N LEU A 19 3.75 -13.52 -8.36
CA LEU A 19 4.00 -12.49 -9.38
C LEU A 19 2.70 -11.96 -9.99
N TRP A 20 1.72 -12.84 -10.22
CA TRP A 20 0.42 -12.44 -10.77
C TRP A 20 -0.32 -11.46 -9.86
N LYS A 21 -0.15 -11.55 -8.53
CA LYS A 21 -0.74 -10.60 -7.57
C LYS A 21 -0.13 -9.20 -7.71
N ASN A 22 1.18 -9.15 -7.99
CA ASN A 22 1.91 -7.91 -8.28
C ASN A 22 1.47 -7.32 -9.62
N LEU A 23 1.28 -8.15 -10.66
CA LEU A 23 0.83 -7.71 -11.97
C LEU A 23 -0.61 -7.18 -11.96
N LEU A 24 -1.47 -7.80 -11.15
CA LEU A 24 -2.86 -7.35 -10.93
C LEU A 24 -2.97 -6.19 -9.94
N TYR A 25 -1.87 -5.69 -9.37
CA TYR A 25 -1.88 -4.58 -8.42
C TYR A 25 -2.73 -4.81 -7.16
N ILE A 26 -2.84 -6.06 -6.70
CA ILE A 26 -3.62 -6.45 -5.51
C ILE A 26 -2.74 -6.77 -4.29
N THR A 27 -1.45 -6.45 -4.35
CA THR A 27 -0.48 -6.76 -3.30
C THR A 27 -0.78 -6.10 -1.97
N ASN A 28 -1.44 -4.93 -1.97
CA ASN A 28 -1.88 -4.26 -0.74
C ASN A 28 -2.85 -5.10 0.12
N PHE A 29 -3.60 -6.04 -0.47
CA PHE A 29 -4.49 -6.92 0.30
C PHE A 29 -3.76 -8.12 0.92
N TYR A 30 -2.54 -8.41 0.47
CA TYR A 30 -1.75 -9.57 0.88
C TYR A 30 -0.32 -9.15 1.24
N PRO A 31 -0.14 -8.42 2.36
CA PRO A 31 1.16 -7.87 2.76
C PRO A 31 2.21 -8.95 3.07
N ASN A 32 1.81 -10.19 3.35
CA ASN A 32 2.76 -11.27 3.65
C ASN A 32 3.24 -12.05 2.41
N GLU A 33 2.69 -11.75 1.22
CA GLU A 33 2.95 -12.50 -0.03
C GLU A 33 3.47 -11.58 -1.14
N MET A 34 4.23 -10.55 -0.78
CA MET A 34 4.84 -9.61 -1.72
C MET A 34 6.22 -10.12 -2.18
N CYS A 35 6.38 -10.30 -3.49
CA CYS A 35 7.68 -10.61 -4.08
C CYS A 35 8.50 -9.34 -4.36
N LEU A 36 7.90 -8.35 -5.02
CA LEU A 36 8.53 -7.06 -5.27
C LEU A 36 7.98 -6.06 -4.25
N GLY A 37 8.83 -5.53 -3.38
CA GLY A 37 8.43 -4.47 -2.46
C GLY A 37 7.89 -3.26 -3.22
N HIS A 38 8.72 -2.62 -4.05
CA HIS A 38 8.39 -1.37 -4.74
C HIS A 38 7.04 -1.36 -5.50
N THR A 39 6.52 -2.51 -5.95
CA THR A 39 5.21 -2.57 -6.63
C THR A 39 4.05 -2.28 -5.67
N TRP A 40 4.24 -2.30 -4.35
CA TRP A 40 3.23 -1.90 -3.36
C TRP A 40 2.72 -0.47 -3.60
N TYR A 41 3.63 0.45 -3.96
CA TYR A 41 3.28 1.85 -4.24
C TYR A 41 2.51 1.96 -5.55
N LEU A 42 2.98 1.26 -6.60
CA LEU A 42 2.30 1.23 -7.89
C LEU A 42 0.90 0.61 -7.79
N ALA A 43 0.72 -0.39 -6.92
CA ALA A 43 -0.58 -0.96 -6.61
C ALA A 43 -1.52 0.02 -5.91
N ALA A 44 -1.00 0.85 -4.99
CA ALA A 44 -1.77 1.90 -4.34
C ALA A 44 -2.24 2.97 -5.35
N ASP A 45 -1.37 3.36 -6.29
CA ASP A 45 -1.71 4.33 -7.34
C ASP A 45 -2.87 3.84 -8.24
N MET A 46 -2.89 2.55 -8.59
CA MET A 46 -3.97 1.96 -9.38
C MET A 46 -5.30 1.96 -8.62
N GLN A 47 -5.28 1.75 -7.30
CA GLN A 47 -6.48 1.83 -6.46
C GLN A 47 -7.02 3.25 -6.40
N MET A 48 -6.16 4.26 -6.28
CA MET A 48 -6.58 5.66 -6.35
C MET A 48 -7.13 6.03 -7.73
N PHE A 49 -6.58 5.46 -8.80
CA PHE A 49 -7.12 5.63 -10.15
C PHE A 49 -8.53 5.06 -10.29
N VAL A 50 -8.81 3.89 -9.71
CA VAL A 50 -10.16 3.27 -9.69
C VAL A 50 -11.13 4.05 -8.81
N LEU A 51 -10.66 4.63 -7.70
CA LEU A 51 -11.48 5.48 -6.81
C LEU A 51 -11.81 6.84 -7.45
N THR A 52 -11.01 7.32 -8.39
CA THR A 52 -11.19 8.61 -9.05
C THR A 52 -12.58 8.80 -9.69
N PRO A 53 -13.10 7.89 -10.55
CA PRO A 53 -14.45 8.02 -11.09
C PRO A 53 -15.54 7.95 -10.01
N ILE A 54 -15.32 7.19 -8.92
CA ILE A 54 -16.24 7.10 -7.79
C ILE A 54 -16.35 8.44 -7.05
N ILE A 55 -15.31 9.27 -7.08
CA ILE A 55 -15.33 10.64 -6.54
C ILE A 55 -15.88 11.62 -7.58
N LEU A 56 -15.43 11.54 -8.84
CA LEU A 56 -15.76 12.52 -9.88
C LEU A 56 -17.22 12.46 -10.33
N ILE A 57 -17.84 11.28 -10.43
CA ILE A 57 -19.24 11.13 -10.85
C ILE A 57 -20.20 11.80 -9.86
N PRO A 58 -20.16 11.51 -8.54
CA PRO A 58 -21.02 12.19 -7.58
C PRO A 58 -20.65 13.66 -7.41
N LEU A 59 -19.38 14.05 -7.57
CA LEU A 59 -18.99 15.47 -7.54
C LEU A 59 -19.60 16.26 -8.71
N ALA A 60 -19.70 15.64 -9.89
CA ALA A 60 -20.30 16.26 -11.08
C ALA A 60 -21.83 16.42 -10.97
N LEU A 61 -22.50 15.51 -10.26
CA LEU A 61 -23.95 15.54 -10.09
C LEU A 61 -24.40 16.31 -8.83
N TYR A 62 -23.68 16.14 -7.72
CA TYR A 62 -23.99 16.70 -6.41
C TYR A 62 -22.69 17.06 -5.66
N PRO A 63 -22.24 18.33 -5.69
CA PRO A 63 -20.94 18.71 -5.16
C PRO A 63 -20.77 18.39 -3.67
N VAL A 64 -21.84 18.47 -2.88
CA VAL A 64 -21.84 18.13 -1.45
C VAL A 64 -21.59 16.64 -1.22
N ALA A 65 -22.18 15.76 -2.05
CA ALA A 65 -21.95 14.32 -1.95
C ALA A 65 -20.51 13.95 -2.30
N GLY A 66 -19.92 14.62 -3.30
CA GLY A 66 -18.51 14.45 -3.65
C GLY A 66 -17.55 14.78 -2.50
N TRP A 67 -17.79 15.90 -1.80
CA TRP A 67 -16.99 16.27 -0.62
C TRP A 67 -17.13 15.28 0.53
N ILE A 68 -18.35 14.78 0.81
CA ILE A 68 -18.57 13.76 1.83
C ILE A 68 -17.78 12.48 1.51
N VAL A 69 -17.88 11.98 0.27
CA VAL A 69 -17.14 10.78 -0.17
C VAL A 69 -15.63 10.99 -0.04
N ALA A 70 -15.11 12.15 -0.45
CA ALA A 70 -13.69 12.45 -0.36
C ALA A 70 -13.18 12.48 1.10
N ILE A 71 -13.91 13.14 2.01
CA ILE A 71 -13.55 13.20 3.43
C ILE A 71 -13.58 11.81 4.06
N VAL A 72 -14.61 11.02 3.77
CA VAL A 72 -14.72 9.63 4.27
C VAL A 72 -13.55 8.78 3.79
N LEU A 73 -13.19 8.85 2.51
CA LEU A 73 -12.04 8.11 1.96
C LEU A 73 -10.71 8.53 2.61
N LEU A 74 -10.50 9.84 2.85
CA LEU A 74 -9.31 10.34 3.54
C LEU A 74 -9.22 9.82 4.99
N ILE A 75 -10.34 9.85 5.72
CA ILE A 75 -10.39 9.34 7.09
C ILE A 75 -10.09 7.83 7.12
N LEU A 76 -10.72 7.05 6.23
CA LEU A 76 -10.49 5.61 6.14
C LEU A 76 -9.02 5.28 5.81
N SER A 77 -8.43 5.98 4.85
CA SER A 77 -7.02 5.81 4.47
C SER A 77 -6.07 6.12 5.63
N THR A 78 -6.30 7.23 6.32
CA THR A 78 -5.47 7.66 7.46
C THR A 78 -5.63 6.69 8.64
N ALA A 79 -6.87 6.34 8.99
CA ALA A 79 -7.16 5.42 10.08
C ALA A 79 -6.56 4.04 9.82
N GLY A 80 -6.66 3.50 8.59
CA GLY A 80 -6.06 2.23 8.22
C GLY A 80 -4.54 2.22 8.41
N ASN A 81 -3.84 3.25 7.94
CA ASN A 81 -2.40 3.40 8.17
C ASN A 81 -2.06 3.47 9.65
N VAL A 82 -2.81 4.25 10.43
CA VAL A 82 -2.59 4.42 11.86
C VAL A 82 -2.79 3.10 12.62
N ILE A 83 -3.85 2.35 12.32
CA ILE A 83 -4.12 1.04 12.93
C ILE A 83 -2.99 0.06 12.63
N MET A 84 -2.54 0.00 11.38
CA MET A 84 -1.43 -0.86 10.96
C MET A 84 -0.14 -0.53 11.72
N VAL A 85 0.13 0.75 11.98
CA VAL A 85 1.30 1.19 12.76
C VAL A 85 1.19 0.77 14.22
N TYR A 86 0.02 0.90 14.84
CA TYR A 86 -0.18 0.54 16.24
C TYR A 86 -0.13 -0.97 16.49
N GLU A 87 -0.72 -1.78 15.61
CA GLU A 87 -0.70 -3.24 15.80
C GLU A 87 0.68 -3.84 15.53
N ASN A 88 1.43 -3.30 14.56
CA ASN A 88 2.71 -3.87 14.15
C ASN A 88 3.92 -3.19 14.81
N ASN A 89 3.72 -2.23 15.73
CA ASN A 89 4.79 -1.45 16.36
C ASN A 89 5.86 -0.96 15.36
N PHE A 90 5.42 -0.48 14.19
CA PHE A 90 6.36 -0.09 13.14
C PHE A 90 7.24 1.09 13.62
N PRO A 91 8.56 1.02 13.47
CA PRO A 91 9.44 2.12 13.87
C PRO A 91 9.14 3.37 13.03
N PRO A 92 9.19 4.58 13.62
CA PRO A 92 8.83 5.82 12.93
C PRO A 92 9.82 6.23 11.83
N THR A 93 10.94 5.51 11.66
CA THR A 93 11.98 5.80 10.67
C THR A 93 12.77 4.54 10.31
N PHE A 94 13.17 4.42 9.03
CA PHE A 94 13.95 3.30 8.49
C PHE A 94 15.32 3.05 9.16
N THR A 95 15.81 3.94 10.01
CA THR A 95 17.06 3.78 10.75
C THR A 95 17.00 2.64 11.76
N ALA A 96 15.83 2.32 12.30
CA ALA A 96 15.67 1.25 13.30
C ALA A 96 15.95 -0.16 12.75
N PHE A 97 15.83 -0.40 11.44
CA PHE A 97 16.16 -1.69 10.81
C PHE A 97 17.65 -1.83 10.42
N GLY A 98 18.43 -0.76 10.54
CA GLY A 98 19.85 -0.73 10.22
C GLY A 98 20.78 -0.99 11.41
N ASP A 99 20.31 -0.70 12.62
CA ASP A 99 21.11 -0.87 13.84
C ASP A 99 21.21 -2.36 14.28
N ASP A 100 20.32 -3.23 13.80
CA ASP A 100 20.32 -4.68 14.10
C ASP A 100 21.28 -5.49 13.20
N ALA A 101 21.89 -4.87 12.17
CA ALA A 101 22.75 -5.56 11.19
C ALA A 101 24.25 -5.52 11.53
N HIS A 102 24.63 -4.96 12.67
CA HIS A 102 26.02 -4.81 13.13
C HIS A 102 26.30 -5.36 14.54
N GLY A 103 25.53 -6.36 14.99
CA GLY A 103 25.80 -7.16 16.20
C GLY A 103 26.39 -8.52 15.88
#